data_AF-A0AAE1AXY1-F1
#
_entry.id   AF-A0AAE1AXY1-F1
#
_cell.length_a   1.000
_cell.length_b   1.000
_cell.length_c   1.000
_cell.angle_alpha   90.00
_cell.angle_beta   90.00
_cell.angle_gamma   90.00
#
_symmetry.space_group_name_H-M   'P 1'
#
loop_
_entity.id
_entity.type
_entity.pdbx_description
1 polymer ?
#
loop_
_entity_poly.entity_id
_entity_poly.type
_entity_poly.pdbx_seq_one_letter_code
_entity_poly.pdbx_strand_id
1 'polypeptide(L)' 'MSIIPQFPEHGFYNTVDKILLFRHDASDGNILRKITSPTEVKEGCLVEVVLSEPRSQASLSPGSSYKQRHGNGED' A
#
# COMPACT_ATOMS: atom_id res chain seq x y z
N MET A 1 32.23 -4.60 -22.55
CA MET A 1 30.79 -4.26 -22.46
C MET A 1 30.43 -4.14 -21.00
N SER A 2 30.18 -2.93 -20.52
CA SER A 2 29.81 -2.68 -19.13
C SER A 2 28.31 -2.96 -18.95
N ILE A 3 27.97 -3.87 -18.04
CA ILE A 3 26.60 -4.11 -17.60
C ILE A 3 26.14 -2.89 -16.78
N ILE A 4 25.30 -2.05 -17.37
CA ILE A 4 24.53 -1.06 -16.62
C ILE A 4 23.46 -1.86 -15.87
N PRO A 5 23.40 -1.82 -14.52
CA PRO A 5 22.29 -2.42 -13.81
C PRO A 5 21.02 -1.65 -14.19
N GLN A 6 20.24 -2.22 -15.10
CA GLN A 6 18.87 -1.79 -15.35
C GLN A 6 18.10 -2.03 -14.05
N PHE A 7 17.83 -0.97 -13.30
CA PHE A 7 16.87 -1.02 -12.21
C PHE A 7 15.56 -1.56 -12.79
N PRO A 8 14.91 -2.55 -12.15
CA PRO A 8 13.68 -3.11 -12.70
C PRO A 8 12.60 -2.02 -12.77
N GLU A 9 12.27 -1.56 -13.99
CA GLU A 9 11.18 -0.62 -14.27
C GLU A 9 9.79 -1.29 -14.15
N HIS A 10 9.51 -1.98 -13.05
CA HIS A 10 8.18 -2.54 -12.83
C HIS A 10 7.50 -1.90 -11.63
N GLY A 11 6.87 -0.74 -11.86
CA GLY A 11 5.77 -0.28 -11.01
C GLY A 11 5.73 1.22 -10.70
N PHE A 12 6.87 1.93 -10.65
CA PHE A 12 6.90 3.26 -10.02
C PHE A 12 6.50 4.44 -10.91
N TYR A 13 6.66 4.33 -12.24
CA TYR A 13 6.41 5.46 -13.15
C TYR A 13 4.91 5.77 -13.34
N ASN A 14 4.03 4.79 -13.18
CA ASN A 14 2.56 4.97 -13.24
C ASN A 14 1.90 5.14 -11.86
N THR A 15 2.69 5.31 -10.80
CA THR A 15 2.19 5.41 -9.42
C THR A 15 2.47 6.76 -8.78
N VAL A 16 3.07 7.74 -9.47
CA VAL A 16 3.29 9.09 -8.89
C VAL A 16 1.95 9.68 -8.43
N ASP A 17 0.88 9.49 -9.20
CA ASP A 17 -0.48 9.92 -8.84
C ASP A 17 -1.10 9.10 -7.70
N LYS A 18 -0.50 7.96 -7.35
CA LYS A 18 -0.91 7.07 -6.25
C LYS A 18 -0.06 7.27 -5.00
N ILE A 19 0.95 8.14 -5.05
CA ILE A 19 1.76 8.50 -3.89
C ILE A 19 1.06 9.64 -3.15
N LEU A 20 0.70 9.38 -1.90
CA LEU A 20 0.19 10.37 -0.97
C LEU A 20 1.26 10.69 0.06
N LEU A 21 1.47 11.97 0.33
CA LEU A 21 2.42 12.44 1.33
C LEU A 21 1.67 12.83 2.60
N PHE A 22 2.18 12.39 3.74
CA PHE A 22 1.66 12.71 5.06
C PHE A 22 2.76 13.28 5.92
N ARG A 23 2.46 14.29 6.74
CA ARG A 23 3.34 14.75 7.81
C ARG A 23 2.81 14.29 9.16
N HIS A 24 3.69 14.08 10.11
CA HIS A 24 3.29 13.87 11.49
C HIS A 24 2.85 15.20 12.14
N ASP A 25 1.81 15.16 12.97
CA ASP A 25 1.43 16.29 13.81
C ASP A 25 2.53 16.55 14.85
N ALA A 26 2.92 17.82 15.03
CA ALA A 26 3.98 18.17 15.97
C ALA A 26 3.57 17.98 17.44
N SER A 27 2.26 17.93 17.71
CA SER A 27 1.71 17.75 19.05
C SER A 27 1.56 16.29 19.43
N ASP A 28 1.37 15.40 18.44
CA ASP A 28 1.22 13.95 18.62
C ASP A 28 1.76 13.20 17.39
N GLY A 29 2.87 12.51 17.58
CA GLY A 29 3.56 11.77 16.53
C GLY A 29 2.75 10.60 15.95
N ASN A 30 1.64 10.19 16.55
CA ASN A 30 0.78 9.13 16.01
C ASN A 30 -0.27 9.66 15.02
N ILE A 31 -0.40 10.97 14.88
CA ILE A 31 -1.38 11.58 13.98
C ILE A 31 -0.71 11.99 12.67
N LEU A 32 -1.16 11.38 11.57
CA LEU A 32 -0.75 11.72 10.22
C LEU A 32 -1.71 12.75 9.61
N ARG A 33 -1.16 13.78 8.98
CA ARG A 33 -1.91 14.82 8.25
C ARG A 33 -1.49 14.80 6.79
N LYS A 34 -2.45 14.68 5.88
CA LYS A 34 -2.18 14.72 4.44
C LYS A 34 -1.58 16.07 4.06
N ILE A 35 -0.46 16.05 3.32
CA ILE A 35 0.15 17.25 2.78
C ILE A 35 -0.60 17.63 1.50
N THR A 36 -1.05 18.88 1.42
CA THR A 36 -1.80 19.42 0.27
C THR A 36 -1.10 20.60 -0.40
N SER A 37 -0.13 21.21 0.31
CA SER A 37 0.65 22.34 -0.18
C SER A 37 2.13 22.17 0.19
N PRO A 38 3.08 22.56 -0.69
CA PRO A 38 4.50 22.54 -0.37
C PRO A 38 4.87 23.33 0.89
N THR A 39 4.10 24.38 1.22
CA THR A 39 4.34 25.23 2.40
C THR A 39 4.11 24.52 3.74
N GLU A 40 3.46 23.35 3.72
CA GLU A 40 3.21 22.54 4.92
C GLU A 40 4.41 21.68 5.31
N VAL A 41 5.37 21.51 4.38
CA VAL A 41 6.65 20.83 4.61
C VAL A 41 7.65 21.87 5.08
N LYS A 42 8.14 21.69 6.31
CA LYS A 42 9.15 22.56 6.91
C LYS A 42 10.39 21.74 7.25
N GLU A 43 11.50 22.43 7.49
CA GLU A 43 12.70 21.79 8.00
C GLU A 43 12.38 21.03 9.30
N GLY A 44 12.90 19.80 9.40
CA GLY A 44 12.62 18.90 10.53
C GLY A 44 11.25 18.22 10.51
N CYS A 45 10.40 18.44 9.51
CA CYS A 45 9.16 17.68 9.37
C CYS A 45 9.44 16.22 9.01
N LEU A 46 8.92 15.30 9.83
CA LEU A 46 8.84 13.88 9.46
C LEU A 46 7.70 13.70 8.46
N VAL A 47 8.02 13.14 7.29
CA VAL A 47 7.10 12.88 6.19
C VAL A 47 7.08 11.40 5.86
N GLU A 48 5.89 10.83 5.75
CA GLU A 48 5.65 9.46 5.34
C GLU A 48 5.03 9.42 3.94
N VAL A 49 5.46 8.43 3.15
CA VAL A 49 5.01 8.20 1.78
C VAL A 49 4.08 6.99 1.78
N VAL A 50 2.82 7.18 1.41
CA VAL A 50 1.81 6.12 1.38
C VAL A 50 1.39 5.86 -0.06
N LEU A 51 1.45 4.59 -0.47
CA LEU A 51 0.91 4.15 -1.77
C LEU A 51 -0.56 3.83 -1.62
N SER A 52 -1.42 4.61 -2.28
CA SER A 52 -2.85 4.30 -2.36
C SER A 52 -3.13 3.51 -3.63
N GLU A 53 -3.28 2.18 -3.52
CA GLU A 53 -3.87 1.41 -4.61
C GLU A 53 -5.39 1.40 -4.48
N PRO A 54 -6.15 1.71 -5.56
CA PRO A 54 -7.55 1.34 -5.58
C PRO A 54 -7.61 -0.17 -5.45
N ARG A 55 -8.39 -0.66 -4.48
CA ARG A 55 -8.68 -2.09 -4.38
C ARG A 55 -9.28 -2.51 -5.72
N SER A 56 -8.52 -3.18 -6.56
CA SER A 56 -9.13 -4.04 -7.57
C SER A 56 -9.99 -4.98 -6.75
N GLN A 57 -11.31 -4.85 -6.86
CA GLN A 57 -12.20 -5.90 -6.39
C GLN A 57 -11.82 -7.12 -7.22
N ALA A 58 -10.85 -7.91 -6.75
CA ALA A 58 -10.89 -9.32 -7.00
C ALA A 58 -12.21 -9.73 -6.36
N SER A 59 -13.23 -9.84 -7.21
CA SER A 59 -14.48 -10.49 -6.88
C SER A 59 -14.07 -11.80 -6.24
N LEU A 60 -14.14 -11.91 -4.91
CA LEU A 60 -14.04 -13.19 -4.24
C LEU A 60 -15.27 -13.93 -4.74
N SER A 61 -15.08 -14.78 -5.76
CA SER A 61 -16.15 -15.65 -6.24
C SER A 61 -16.61 -16.46 -5.02
N PRO A 62 -17.88 -16.36 -4.60
CA PRO A 62 -18.40 -17.17 -3.51
C PRO A 62 -18.51 -18.61 -4.03
N GLY A 63 -17.41 -19.37 -3.96
CA GLY A 63 -17.33 -20.69 -4.59
C GLY A 63 -16.24 -21.61 -4.05
N SER A 64 -15.37 -21.16 -3.13
CA SER A 64 -14.45 -22.08 -2.45
C SER A 64 -15.21 -22.94 -1.46
N SER A 65 -15.70 -24.08 -1.96
CA SER A 65 -16.31 -25.18 -1.22
C SER A 65 -15.46 -25.57 -0.02
N TYR A 66 -15.95 -25.30 1.18
CA TYR A 66 -15.55 -26.08 2.36
C TYR A 66 -16.20 -27.46 2.22
N LYS A 67 -15.44 -28.43 1.68
CA LYS A 67 -15.84 -29.84 1.77
C LYS A 67 -15.73 -30.26 3.23
N GLN A 68 -16.87 -30.26 3.95
CA GLN A 68 -17.01 -30.97 5.21
C GLN A 68 -16.73 -32.46 4.93
N ARG A 69 -15.56 -32.96 5.34
CA ARG A 69 -15.29 -34.40 5.36
C ARG A 69 -16.12 -34.99 6.51
N HIS A 70 -17.34 -35.45 6.20
CA HIS A 70 -18.02 -36.40 7.08
C HIS A 70 -17.24 -37.72 7.03
N GLY A 71 -16.41 -37.94 8.04
CA GLY A 71 -15.99 -39.28 8.42
C GLY A 71 -17.10 -39.90 9.24
N ASN A 72 -17.84 -40.85 8.66
CA ASN A 72 -18.54 -41.86 9.43
C ASN A 72 -17.76 -43.16 9.22
N GLY A 73 -16.88 -43.47 10.16
CA GLY A 73 -16.66 -44.85 10.57
C GLY A 73 -17.49 -45.06 11.82
N GLU A 74 -18.40 -46.02 11.79
CA GLU A 74 -18.95 -46.76 12.93
C GLU A 74 -19.91 -47.83 12.37
N ASP A 75 -19.49 -49.09 12.54
CA ASP A 75 -20.13 -50.42 12.37
C ASP A 75 -20.93 -50.78 11.10
#